data_AF-A0A5D2SR46-F1
#
_entry.id   AF-A0A5D2SR46-F1
#
_cell.length_a   1.000
_cell.length_b   1.000
_cell.length_c   1.000
_cell.angle_alpha   90.00
_cell.angle_beta   90.00
_cell.angle_gamma   90.00
#
_symmetry.space_group_name_H-M   'P 1'
#
loop_
_entity.id
_entity.type
_entity.pdbx_description
1 polymer ?
#
loop_
_entity_poly.entity_id
_entity_poly.type
_entity_poly.pdbx_seq_one_letter_code
_entity_poly.pdbx_strand_id
1 'polypeptide(L)'
;MLKRQLSRLQTDLGGIKYMTRFPDIVIIVDQQEEYTALRECITLGIPTICLIDTNSNPDLADISIPTNDDAIASIQLILNKLVIVVRFR
;
A
#
# COMPACT_ATOMS: atom_id res chain seq x y z
N MET A 1 -19.76 20.07 -14.11
CA MET A 1 -19.06 18.87 -14.64
C MET A 1 -17.58 18.88 -14.28
N LEU A 2 -16.83 19.92 -14.63
CA LEU A 2 -15.40 20.10 -14.30
C LEU A 2 -15.05 19.90 -12.81
N LYS A 3 -15.82 20.49 -11.89
CA LYS A 3 -15.61 20.30 -10.43
C LYS A 3 -15.72 18.83 -10.00
N ARG A 4 -16.64 18.06 -10.61
CA ARG A 4 -16.84 16.64 -10.29
C ARG A 4 -15.68 15.79 -10.82
N GLN A 5 -15.18 16.10 -12.02
CA GLN A 5 -14.01 15.43 -12.58
C GLN A 5 -12.75 15.73 -11.77
N LEU A 6 -12.56 16.99 -11.39
CA LEU A 6 -11.44 17.40 -10.54
C LEU A 6 -11.48 16.69 -9.18
N SER A 7 -12.66 16.62 -8.54
CA SER A 7 -12.82 15.90 -7.27
C SER A 7 -12.49 14.41 -7.39
N ARG A 8 -12.91 13.74 -8.48
CA ARG A 8 -12.57 12.33 -8.72
C ARG A 8 -11.07 12.12 -8.87
N LEU A 9 -10.43 12.93 -9.72
CA LEU A 9 -8.98 12.86 -9.91
C LEU A 9 -8.20 13.13 -8.61
N GLN A 10 -8.70 14.03 -7.75
CA GLN A 10 -8.08 14.28 -6.45
C GLN A 10 -8.22 13.09 -5.50
N THR A 11 -9.37 12.40 -5.50
CA THR A 11 -9.57 11.19 -4.70
C THR A 11 -8.64 10.06 -5.15
N ASP A 12 -8.56 9.82 -6.46
CA ASP A 12 -7.89 8.63 -6.98
C ASP A 12 -6.37 8.83 -7.14
N LEU A 13 -5.94 10.03 -7.54
CA LEU A 13 -4.53 10.32 -7.90
C LEU A 13 -3.86 11.35 -6.99
N GLY A 14 -4.55 11.84 -5.96
CA GLY A 14 -4.03 12.87 -5.07
C GLY A 14 -2.73 12.46 -4.36
N GLY A 15 -2.61 11.18 -4.00
CA GLY A 15 -1.44 10.62 -3.31
C GLY A 15 -0.15 10.62 -4.13
N ILE A 16 -0.26 10.57 -5.46
CA ILE A 16 0.90 10.51 -6.37
C ILE A 16 1.19 11.84 -7.08
N LYS A 17 0.47 12.92 -6.73
CA LYS A 17 0.56 14.22 -7.41
C LYS A 17 2.00 14.76 -7.52
N TYR A 18 2.83 14.51 -6.52
CA TYR A 18 4.21 14.99 -6.46
C TYR A 18 5.26 13.91 -6.76
N MET A 19 4.82 12.73 -7.22
CA MET A 19 5.69 11.61 -7.51
C MET A 19 6.33 11.78 -8.88
N THR A 20 7.66 11.92 -8.92
CA THR A 20 8.43 12.15 -10.17
C THR A 20 9.15 10.91 -10.69
N ARG A 21 9.25 9.87 -9.86
CA ARG A 21 9.89 8.59 -10.15
C ARG A 21 9.10 7.45 -9.51
N PHE A 22 9.32 6.24 -9.99
CA PHE A 22 8.79 5.03 -9.37
C PHE A 22 9.27 4.90 -7.92
N PRO A 23 8.47 4.27 -7.04
CA PRO A 23 8.83 4.06 -5.66
C PRO A 23 9.88 2.95 -5.57
N ASP A 24 10.77 3.04 -4.60
CA ASP A 24 11.79 2.01 -4.37
C ASP A 24 11.21 0.80 -3.60
N ILE A 25 10.16 1.01 -2.80
CA ILE A 25 9.42 -0.01 -2.04
C ILE A 25 7.95 0.41 -1.99
N VAL A 26 7.02 -0.55 -2.03
CA VAL A 26 5.58 -0.31 -1.84
C VAL A 26 5.07 -1.06 -0.60
N ILE A 27 4.24 -0.40 0.21
CA ILE A 27 3.54 -1.02 1.33
C ILE A 27 2.09 -1.27 0.90
N ILE A 28 1.64 -2.51 1.00
CA ILE A 28 0.29 -2.94 0.62
C ILE A 28 -0.47 -3.37 1.88
N VAL A 29 -1.69 -2.87 2.01
CA VAL A 29 -2.63 -3.23 3.07
C VAL A 29 -3.79 -3.95 2.41
N ASP A 30 -4.20 -5.09 2.97
CA ASP A 30 -5.21 -5.98 2.38
C ASP A 30 -4.79 -6.52 1.01
N GLN A 31 -4.23 -7.74 1.02
CA GLN A 31 -3.75 -8.38 -0.19
C GLN A 31 -4.88 -8.77 -1.16
N GLN A 32 -6.08 -9.05 -0.65
CA GLN A 32 -7.18 -9.51 -1.51
C GLN A 32 -7.78 -8.35 -2.29
N GLU A 33 -8.01 -7.22 -1.62
CA GLU A 33 -8.53 -6.00 -2.27
C GLU A 33 -7.48 -5.41 -3.23
N GLU A 34 -6.19 -5.39 -2.84
CA GLU A 34 -5.11 -4.75 -3.60
C GLU A 34 -4.28 -5.71 -4.46
N TYR A 35 -4.86 -6.84 -4.86
CA TYR A 35 -4.17 -7.86 -5.66
C TYR A 35 -3.59 -7.32 -6.98
N THR A 36 -4.28 -6.38 -7.61
CA THR A 36 -3.83 -5.74 -8.85
C THR A 36 -2.57 -4.93 -8.63
N ALA A 37 -2.52 -4.12 -7.56
CA ALA A 37 -1.34 -3.32 -7.21
C ALA A 37 -0.13 -4.22 -6.89
N LEU A 38 -0.35 -5.34 -6.21
CA LEU A 38 0.69 -6.33 -5.94
C LEU A 38 1.27 -6.91 -7.24
N ARG A 39 0.41 -7.28 -8.19
CA ARG A 39 0.83 -7.80 -9.51
C ARG A 39 1.59 -6.77 -10.33
N GLU A 40 1.18 -5.51 -10.30
CA GLU A 40 1.90 -4.41 -10.95
C GLU A 40 3.30 -4.24 -10.35
N CYS A 41 3.42 -4.27 -9.02
CA CYS A 41 4.72 -4.18 -8.34
C CYS A 41 5.64 -5.35 -8.72
N ILE A 42 5.13 -6.59 -8.72
CA ILE A 42 5.88 -7.78 -9.15
C ILE A 42 6.36 -7.62 -10.60
N THR A 43 5.49 -7.13 -11.49
CA THR A 43 5.81 -6.93 -12.92
C THR A 43 6.88 -5.86 -13.12
N LEU A 44 6.83 -4.79 -12.33
CA LEU A 44 7.80 -3.69 -12.36
C LEU A 44 9.09 -4.02 -11.58
N GLY A 45 9.13 -5.15 -10.86
CA GLY A 45 10.25 -5.53 -10.01
C GLY A 45 10.42 -4.62 -8.78
N ILE A 46 9.33 -4.00 -8.32
CA ILE A 46 9.34 -3.14 -7.14
C ILE A 46 9.06 -4.03 -5.92
N PRO A 47 9.96 -4.08 -4.93
CA PRO A 47 9.76 -4.89 -3.74
C PRO A 47 8.59 -4.40 -2.88
N THR A 48 7.89 -5.34 -2.27
CA THR A 48 6.63 -5.11 -1.55
C THR A 48 6.69 -5.57 -0.10
N ILE A 49 6.14 -4.74 0.78
CA ILE A 49 5.84 -5.07 2.17
C ILE A 49 4.33 -5.20 2.27
N CYS A 50 3.82 -6.38 2.63
CA CYS A 50 2.38 -6.63 2.67
C CYS A 50 1.92 -6.96 4.09
N LEU A 51 0.83 -6.33 4.51
CA LEU A 51 0.05 -6.75 5.68
C LEU A 51 -0.78 -7.98 5.26
N ILE A 52 -0.60 -9.10 5.95
CA ILE A 52 -1.19 -10.40 5.61
C ILE A 52 -2.02 -10.91 6.77
N ASP A 53 -3.26 -11.30 6.49
CA ASP A 53 -4.13 -12.03 7.41
C ASP A 53 -4.24 -13.52 7.00
N THR A 54 -4.99 -14.30 7.78
CA THR A 54 -5.22 -15.73 7.59
C THR A 54 -5.76 -16.12 6.20
N ASN A 55 -6.39 -15.19 5.49
CA ASN A 55 -7.01 -15.41 4.18
C ASN A 55 -6.07 -15.12 2.99
N SER A 56 -4.83 -14.71 3.25
CA SER A 56 -3.91 -14.21 2.22
C SER A 56 -2.68 -15.12 2.03
N ASN A 57 -2.00 -14.99 0.88
CA ASN A 57 -0.85 -15.80 0.52
C ASN A 57 0.47 -15.03 0.75
N PRO A 58 1.28 -15.40 1.77
CA PRO A 58 2.51 -14.69 2.10
C PRO A 58 3.57 -14.75 0.99
N ASP A 59 3.57 -15.80 0.15
CA ASP A 59 4.60 -16.01 -0.88
C ASP A 59 4.56 -14.99 -2.02
N LEU A 60 3.51 -14.17 -2.11
CA LEU A 60 3.35 -13.16 -3.15
C LEU A 60 3.99 -11.81 -2.78
N ALA A 61 4.40 -11.61 -1.53
CA ALA A 61 5.06 -10.39 -1.06
C ALA A 61 6.50 -10.68 -0.64
N ASP A 62 7.41 -9.74 -0.84
CA ASP A 62 8.81 -9.91 -0.45
C ASP A 62 8.98 -9.90 1.08
N ILE A 63 8.17 -9.09 1.76
CA ILE A 63 8.10 -9.03 3.22
C ILE A 63 6.63 -9.11 3.63
N SER A 64 6.27 -10.20 4.29
CA SER A 64 4.95 -10.37 4.90
C SER A 64 4.97 -9.97 6.38
N ILE A 65 4.06 -9.09 6.79
CA ILE A 65 3.82 -8.76 8.19
C ILE A 65 2.45 -9.35 8.58
N PRO A 66 2.42 -10.40 9.40
CA PRO A 66 1.16 -10.95 9.90
C PRO A 66 0.40 -9.91 10.70
N THR A 67 -0.84 -9.65 10.34
CA THR A 67 -1.70 -8.69 11.03
C THR A 67 -3.17 -9.01 10.77
N ASN A 68 -4.03 -8.52 11.65
CA ASN A 68 -5.45 -8.45 11.36
C ASN A 68 -5.70 -7.18 10.55
N ASP A 69 -6.00 -7.33 9.26
CA ASP A 69 -6.31 -6.24 8.32
C ASP A 69 -7.79 -5.81 8.35
N ASP A 70 -8.69 -6.59 8.95
CA ASP A 70 -10.08 -6.17 9.20
C ASP A 70 -10.18 -5.02 10.23
N ALA A 71 -9.20 -4.93 11.13
CA ALA A 71 -9.21 -3.98 12.24
C ALA A 71 -8.41 -2.70 11.94
N ILE A 72 -9.10 -1.57 11.78
CA ILE A 72 -8.48 -0.23 11.60
C ILE A 72 -7.41 0.05 12.66
N ALA A 73 -7.66 -0.31 13.93
CA ALA A 73 -6.70 -0.10 15.01
C ALA A 73 -5.39 -0.89 14.81
N SER A 74 -5.47 -2.10 14.28
CA SER A 74 -4.33 -2.95 13.96
C SER A 74 -3.53 -2.36 12.80
N ILE A 75 -4.21 -2.01 11.69
CA ILE A 75 -3.59 -1.35 10.53
C ILE A 75 -2.87 -0.07 10.97
N GLN A 76 -3.56 0.80 11.71
CA GLN A 76 -2.99 2.07 12.17
C GLN A 76 -1.77 1.86 13.06
N LEU A 77 -1.78 0.86 13.94
CA LEU A 77 -0.64 0.56 14.81
C LEU A 77 0.60 0.22 13.97
N ILE A 78 0.46 -0.67 12.99
CA ILE A 78 1.58 -1.10 12.14
C ILE A 78 2.04 0.05 11.24
N LEU A 79 1.12 0.73 10.56
CA LEU A 79 1.46 1.85 9.68
C LEU A 79 2.15 2.99 10.44
N ASN A 80 1.66 3.36 11.62
CA ASN A 80 2.29 4.40 12.44
C ASN A 80 3.72 4.00 12.83
N LYS A 81 3.95 2.72 13.16
CA LYS A 81 5.29 2.23 13.49
C LYS A 81 6.24 2.29 12.29
N LEU A 82 5.77 1.91 11.10
CA LEU A 82 6.53 2.00 9.85
C LEU A 82 6.85 3.47 9.49
N VAL A 83 5.86 4.36 9.58
CA VAL A 83 6.03 5.80 9.31
C VAL A 83 7.06 6.43 10.23
N ILE A 84 7.07 6.06 11.51
CA ILE A 84 8.10 6.51 12.46
C ILE A 84 9.48 6.13 11.93
N VAL A 85 9.69 4.86 11.57
CA VAL A 85 11.00 4.39 11.08
C VAL A 85 11.43 5.09 9.79
N VAL A 86 10.50 5.33 8.86
CA VAL A 86 10.79 6.05 7.61
C VAL A 86 11.15 7.51 7.86
N ARG A 87 10.48 8.19 8.80
CA ARG A 87 10.76 9.61 9.14
C ARG A 87 12.08 9.83 9.86
N PHE A 88 12.57 8.84 10.59
CA PHE A 88 13.81 8.92 11.37
C PHE A 88 15.05 8.45 10.58
N ARG A 89 14.90 8.22 9.26
CA ARG A 89 16.02 8.16 8.31
C ARG A 89 16.18 9.48 7.59
#